data_AF-A0A7C4LK26-F1
#
_entry.id   AF-A0A7C4LK26-F1
#
_cell.length_a   1.000
_cell.length_b   1.000
_cell.length_c   1.000
_cell.angle_alpha   90.00
_cell.angle_beta   90.00
_cell.angle_gamma   90.00
#
_symmetry.space_group_name_H-M   'P 1'
#
loop_
_entity.id
_entity.type
_entity.pdbx_description
1 polymer ?
#
loop_
_entity_poly.entity_id
_entity_poly.type
_entity_poly.pdbx_seq_one_letter_code
_entity_poly.pdbx_strand_id
1 'polypeptide(L)'
;MIPGMQQAVMNAFQYSLFYLIFSLPLTLSYRTTKVINFAHANFITYGAYVAIFLHGILGLNLMSLAVIVAFALTGSIAVINNELVFTPLQKRGSSPAIVMISSMGLWIAYKYLLYMITDIAHYYTTKNFVSYGKITYSDVPRGIVGGVDFSQALVASLVAASITVVLLYILLEKTKIGRAIRAVADNPSLAEISGIPRSLIVNLTWFICGGLVGGGRSYMDLLLWSHNA
;
A
#
# COMPACT_ATOMS: atom_id res chain seq x y z
N MET A 1 19.62 -33.14 1.67
CA MET A 1 18.88 -31.88 1.48
C MET A 1 19.67 -31.01 0.51
N ILE A 2 19.02 -30.41 -0.48
CA ILE A 2 19.69 -29.45 -1.37
C ILE A 2 20.11 -28.24 -0.51
N PRO A 3 21.40 -27.86 -0.48
CA PRO A 3 21.85 -26.67 0.23
C PRO A 3 21.04 -25.44 -0.17
N GLY A 4 20.51 -24.69 0.79
CA GLY A 4 19.73 -23.47 0.54
C GLY A 4 18.22 -23.66 0.30
N MET A 5 17.70 -24.89 0.23
CA MET A 5 16.26 -25.14 0.04
C MET A 5 15.42 -24.52 1.17
N GLN A 6 15.89 -24.62 2.42
CA GLN A 6 15.21 -24.02 3.58
C GLN A 6 15.13 -22.49 3.46
N GLN A 7 16.21 -21.84 3.00
CA GLN A 7 16.22 -20.39 2.79
C GLN A 7 15.28 -19.97 1.65
N ALA A 8 15.21 -20.75 0.56
CA ALA A 8 14.31 -20.47 -0.54
C ALA A 8 12.84 -20.50 -0.09
N VAL A 9 12.47 -21.47 0.77
CA VAL A 9 11.12 -21.54 1.35
C VAL A 9 10.83 -20.32 2.22
N MET A 10 11.79 -19.87 3.04
CA MET A 10 11.62 -18.69 3.87
C MET A 10 11.47 -17.40 3.04
N ASN A 11 12.27 -17.25 1.99
CA ASN A 11 12.18 -16.10 1.09
C ASN A 11 10.82 -16.10 0.35
N ALA A 12 10.36 -17.27 -0.13
CA ALA A 12 9.04 -17.40 -0.77
C ALA A 12 7.90 -17.04 0.18
N PHE A 13 8.00 -17.44 1.45
CA PHE A 13 7.06 -17.05 2.49
C PHE A 13 7.07 -15.53 2.71
N GLN A 14 8.26 -14.91 2.78
CA GLN A 14 8.39 -13.45 2.89
C GLN A 14 7.74 -12.71 1.71
N TYR A 15 7.97 -13.16 0.47
CA TYR A 15 7.33 -12.58 -0.72
C TYR A 15 5.81 -12.72 -0.69
N SER A 16 5.30 -13.85 -0.19
CA SER A 16 3.87 -14.07 -0.03
C SER A 16 3.25 -13.07 0.96
N LEU A 17 3.95 -12.74 2.06
CA LEU A 17 3.51 -11.71 3.01
C LEU A 17 3.43 -10.32 2.35
N PHE A 18 4.41 -9.96 1.52
CA PHE A 18 4.35 -8.72 0.73
C PHE A 18 3.12 -8.69 -0.17
N TYR A 19 2.91 -9.75 -0.97
CA TYR A 19 1.75 -9.83 -1.84
C TYR A 19 0.43 -9.81 -1.06
N LEU A 20 0.37 -10.37 0.14
CA LEU A 20 -0.82 -10.35 0.99
C LEU A 20 -1.18 -8.92 1.42
N ILE A 21 -0.21 -8.11 1.87
CA ILE A 21 -0.42 -6.71 2.25
C ILE A 21 -1.00 -5.89 1.09
N PHE A 22 -0.60 -6.19 -0.14
CA PHE A 22 -1.03 -5.44 -1.33
C PHE A 22 -2.33 -5.97 -1.94
N SER A 23 -2.51 -7.30 -1.93
CA SER A 23 -3.65 -7.94 -2.60
C SER A 23 -4.95 -7.81 -1.81
N LEU A 24 -4.93 -7.79 -0.48
CA LEU A 24 -6.15 -7.66 0.33
C LEU A 24 -6.85 -6.30 0.12
N PRO A 25 -6.14 -5.14 0.23
CA PRO A 25 -6.73 -3.84 -0.07
C PRO A 25 -7.20 -3.70 -1.52
N LEU A 26 -6.42 -4.22 -2.48
CA LEU A 26 -6.80 -4.23 -3.89
C LEU A 26 -8.08 -5.07 -4.13
N THR A 27 -8.18 -6.23 -3.50
CA THR A 27 -9.36 -7.09 -3.60
C THR A 27 -10.59 -6.40 -3.01
N LEU A 28 -10.44 -5.70 -1.89
CA LEU A 28 -11.54 -4.98 -1.26
C LEU A 28 -12.04 -3.81 -2.12
N SER A 29 -11.13 -3.00 -2.68
CA SER A 29 -11.52 -1.91 -3.60
C SER A 29 -12.16 -2.46 -4.88
N TYR A 30 -11.64 -3.57 -5.42
CA TYR A 30 -12.26 -4.28 -6.54
C TYR A 30 -13.65 -4.81 -6.19
N ARG A 31 -13.88 -5.37 -5.00
CA ARG A 31 -15.19 -5.89 -4.62
C ARG A 31 -16.28 -4.81 -4.61
N THR A 32 -15.94 -3.59 -4.21
CA THR A 32 -16.88 -2.46 -4.13
C THR A 32 -17.12 -1.75 -5.46
N THR A 33 -16.09 -1.66 -6.33
CA THR A 33 -16.16 -0.86 -7.58
C THR A 33 -16.10 -1.68 -8.86
N LYS A 34 -15.70 -2.95 -8.78
CA LYS A 34 -15.43 -3.85 -9.92
C LYS A 34 -14.35 -3.31 -10.88
N VAL A 35 -13.46 -2.46 -10.38
CA VAL A 35 -12.34 -1.89 -11.15
C VAL A 35 -11.02 -2.45 -10.64
N ILE A 36 -10.23 -3.02 -11.55
CA ILE A 36 -8.84 -3.37 -11.26
C ILE A 36 -8.01 -2.10 -11.43
N ASN A 37 -7.45 -1.59 -10.33
CA ASN A 37 -6.66 -0.37 -10.30
C ASN A 37 -5.15 -0.66 -10.35
N PHE A 38 -4.52 -0.49 -11.51
CA PHE A 38 -3.07 -0.67 -11.65
C PHE A 38 -2.25 0.41 -10.93
N ALA A 39 -2.80 1.61 -10.73
CA ALA A 39 -2.14 2.67 -9.98
C ALA A 39 -1.95 2.33 -8.49
N HIS A 40 -2.63 1.30 -7.99
CA HIS A 40 -2.48 0.82 -6.61
C HIS A 40 -1.03 0.45 -6.26
N ALA A 41 -0.26 -0.05 -7.24
CA ALA A 41 1.17 -0.35 -7.04
C ALA A 41 1.99 0.89 -6.67
N ASN A 42 1.59 2.09 -7.12
CA ASN A 42 2.31 3.33 -6.76
C ASN A 42 2.09 3.74 -5.30
N PHE A 43 1.02 3.28 -4.65
CA PHE A 43 0.81 3.58 -3.23
C PHE A 43 1.88 2.93 -2.36
N ILE A 44 2.40 1.78 -2.78
CA ILE A 44 3.55 1.12 -2.16
C ILE A 44 4.76 2.07 -2.26
N THR A 45 5.09 2.50 -3.48
CA THR A 45 6.22 3.39 -3.73
C THR A 45 6.08 4.68 -2.94
N TYR A 46 4.91 5.32 -2.96
CA TYR A 46 4.69 6.59 -2.25
C TYR A 46 4.78 6.42 -0.73
N GLY A 47 4.30 5.30 -0.18
CA GLY A 47 4.49 4.98 1.23
C GLY A 47 5.95 4.87 1.63
N ALA A 48 6.76 4.18 0.82
CA ALA A 48 8.21 4.08 1.02
C ALA A 48 8.92 5.45 0.97
N TYR A 49 8.56 6.29 -0.01
CA TYR A 49 9.15 7.61 -0.17
C TYR A 49 8.77 8.58 0.97
N VAL A 50 7.58 8.45 1.56
CA VAL A 50 7.22 9.23 2.76
C VAL A 50 8.13 8.88 3.94
N ALA A 51 8.42 7.59 4.16
CA ALA A 51 9.36 7.15 5.18
C ALA A 51 10.77 7.73 4.94
N ILE A 52 11.27 7.62 3.70
CA ILE A 52 12.57 8.17 3.30
C ILE A 52 12.64 9.69 3.51
N PHE A 53 11.60 10.42 3.12
CA PHE A 53 11.56 11.88 3.23
C PHE A 53 11.56 12.34 4.69
N LEU A 54 10.66 11.80 5.52
CA LEU A 54 10.52 12.24 6.91
C LEU A 54 11.72 11.85 7.78
N HIS A 55 12.23 10.64 7.63
CA HIS A 55 13.33 10.16 8.47
C HIS A 55 14.70 10.51 7.86
N GLY A 56 14.85 10.49 6.54
CA GLY A 56 16.14 10.72 5.87
C GLY A 56 16.50 12.15 5.54
N ILE A 57 15.50 12.99 5.28
CA ILE A 57 15.71 14.39 4.95
C ILE A 57 15.43 15.26 6.17
N LEU A 58 14.29 15.04 6.84
CA LEU A 58 13.89 15.85 7.99
C LEU A 58 14.48 15.36 9.32
N GLY A 59 15.10 14.17 9.36
CA GLY A 59 15.68 13.61 10.59
C GLY A 59 14.65 13.29 11.67
N LEU A 60 13.36 13.21 11.31
CA LEU A 60 12.29 12.93 12.26
C LEU A 60 12.22 11.43 12.49
N ASN A 61 12.79 10.97 13.60
CA ASN A 61 12.73 9.57 14.06
C ASN A 61 11.36 9.19 14.65
N LEU A 62 10.27 9.71 14.07
CA LEU A 62 8.90 9.49 14.53
C LEU A 62 8.20 8.50 13.60
N MET A 63 8.43 7.21 13.88
CA MET A 63 7.89 6.10 13.08
C MET A 63 6.36 6.15 12.94
N SER A 64 5.65 6.49 14.02
CA SER A 64 4.20 6.64 14.02
C SER A 64 3.72 7.76 13.09
N LEU A 65 4.41 8.91 13.08
CA LEU A 65 4.07 10.04 12.24
C LEU A 65 4.21 9.69 10.76
N ALA A 66 5.30 9.01 10.39
CA ALA A 66 5.54 8.61 9.00
C ALA A 66 4.53 7.58 8.48
N VAL A 67 4.07 6.66 9.34
CA VAL A 67 2.98 5.73 8.99
C VAL A 67 1.66 6.48 8.80
N ILE A 68 1.32 7.41 9.69
CA ILE A 68 0.08 8.21 9.59
C ILE A 68 0.09 9.09 8.34
N VAL A 69 1.20 9.78 8.06
CA VAL A 69 1.35 10.63 6.88
C VAL A 69 1.28 9.78 5.60
N ALA A 70 1.96 8.63 5.55
CA ALA A 70 1.89 7.73 4.41
C ALA A 70 0.48 7.19 4.18
N PHE A 71 -0.22 6.82 5.26
CA PHE A 71 -1.62 6.38 5.22
C PHE A 71 -2.54 7.48 4.68
N ALA A 72 -2.44 8.69 5.24
CA ALA A 72 -3.27 9.82 4.83
C ALA A 72 -3.00 10.24 3.38
N LEU A 73 -1.74 10.31 2.98
CA LEU A 73 -1.33 10.69 1.62
C LEU A 73 -1.86 9.68 0.60
N THR A 74 -1.54 8.41 0.76
CA THR A 74 -1.91 7.37 -0.22
C THR A 74 -3.42 7.08 -0.21
N GLY A 75 -4.07 7.15 0.96
CA GLY A 75 -5.52 7.11 1.06
C GLY A 75 -6.19 8.27 0.33
N SER A 76 -5.68 9.49 0.49
CA SER A 76 -6.22 10.67 -0.22
C SER A 76 -6.05 10.54 -1.73
N ILE A 77 -4.87 10.11 -2.19
CA ILE A 77 -4.62 9.84 -3.62
C ILE A 77 -5.58 8.78 -4.15
N ALA A 78 -5.88 7.72 -3.38
CA ALA A 78 -6.85 6.71 -3.76
C ALA A 78 -8.27 7.29 -3.93
N VAL A 79 -8.71 8.17 -3.02
CA VAL A 79 -10.00 8.88 -3.14
C VAL A 79 -10.01 9.79 -4.36
N ILE A 80 -8.95 10.57 -4.57
CA ILE A 80 -8.80 11.46 -5.73
C ILE A 80 -8.91 10.68 -7.04
N ASN A 81 -8.28 9.51 -7.13
CA ASN A 81 -8.41 8.64 -8.30
C ASN A 81 -9.86 8.18 -8.52
N ASN A 82 -10.54 7.77 -7.45
CA ASN A 82 -11.93 7.36 -7.54
C ASN A 82 -12.84 8.50 -7.99
N GLU A 83 -12.70 9.69 -7.43
CA GLU A 83 -13.59 10.83 -7.71
C GLU A 83 -13.30 11.52 -9.04
N LEU A 84 -12.03 11.69 -9.41
CA LEU A 84 -11.66 12.47 -10.59
C LEU A 84 -11.54 11.62 -11.86
N VAL A 85 -11.28 10.31 -11.73
CA VAL A 85 -11.02 9.44 -12.89
C VAL A 85 -12.05 8.32 -12.99
N PHE A 86 -12.16 7.47 -11.97
CA PHE A 86 -12.94 6.24 -12.12
C PHE A 86 -14.45 6.48 -12.07
N THR A 87 -14.94 7.25 -11.10
CA THR A 87 -16.37 7.57 -10.97
C THR A 87 -16.91 8.32 -12.19
N PRO A 88 -16.24 9.34 -12.75
CA PRO A 88 -16.69 10.02 -13.96
C PRO A 88 -16.74 9.10 -15.19
N LEU A 89 -15.73 8.23 -15.37
CA LEU A 89 -15.73 7.26 -16.46
C LEU A 89 -16.87 6.26 -16.35
N GLN A 90 -17.12 5.75 -15.14
CA GLN A 90 -18.25 4.85 -14.87
C GLN A 90 -19.60 5.52 -15.10
N LYS A 91 -19.78 6.78 -14.66
CA LYS A 91 -21.02 7.56 -14.90
C LYS A 91 -21.30 7.79 -16.38
N ARG A 92 -20.26 7.86 -17.21
CA ARG A 92 -20.37 7.95 -18.68
C ARG A 92 -20.64 6.61 -19.37
N GLY A 93 -20.80 5.52 -18.62
CA GLY A 93 -21.04 4.18 -19.18
C GLY A 93 -19.80 3.54 -19.80
N SER A 94 -18.59 3.97 -19.41
CA SER A 94 -17.35 3.36 -19.92
C SER A 94 -17.27 1.89 -19.54
N SER A 95 -16.78 1.04 -20.44
CA SER A 95 -16.59 -0.37 -20.14
C SER A 95 -15.54 -0.57 -19.04
N PRO A 96 -15.61 -1.67 -18.26
CA PRO A 96 -14.60 -1.98 -17.23
C PRO A 96 -13.17 -2.01 -17.78
N ALA A 97 -12.99 -2.43 -19.04
CA ALA A 97 -11.70 -2.40 -19.73
C ALA A 97 -11.16 -0.97 -19.91
N ILE A 98 -12.00 -0.01 -20.29
CA ILE A 98 -11.60 1.40 -20.43
C ILE A 98 -11.20 1.98 -19.07
N VAL A 99 -11.97 1.70 -18.02
CA VAL A 99 -11.64 2.15 -16.66
C VAL A 99 -10.30 1.54 -16.20
N MET A 100 -10.07 0.26 -16.50
CA MET A 100 -8.80 -0.41 -16.21
C MET A 100 -7.62 0.23 -16.97
N ILE A 101 -7.77 0.53 -18.26
CA ILE A 101 -6.77 1.24 -19.07
C ILE A 101 -6.46 2.62 -18.47
N SER A 102 -7.48 3.35 -18.02
CA SER A 102 -7.28 4.65 -17.37
C SER A 102 -6.41 4.55 -16.10
N SER A 103 -6.53 3.45 -15.35
CA SER A 103 -5.69 3.19 -14.17
C SER A 103 -4.22 2.92 -14.53
N MET A 104 -3.94 2.37 -15.71
CA MET A 104 -2.57 2.26 -16.23
C MET A 104 -2.02 3.65 -16.60
N GLY A 105 -2.86 4.51 -17.18
CA GLY A 105 -2.51 5.91 -17.43
C GLY A 105 -2.14 6.66 -16.15
N LEU A 106 -2.95 6.50 -15.09
CA LEU A 106 -2.63 6.99 -13.75
C LEU A 106 -1.34 6.39 -13.20
N TRP A 107 -1.11 5.09 -13.41
CA TRP A 107 0.10 4.42 -12.96
C TRP A 107 1.37 5.07 -13.56
N ILE A 108 1.35 5.31 -14.87
CA ILE A 108 2.42 5.99 -15.61
C ILE A 108 2.58 7.44 -15.11
N ALA A 109 1.48 8.20 -15.03
CA ALA A 109 1.51 9.58 -14.59
C ALA A 109 2.14 9.73 -13.19
N TYR A 110 1.74 8.88 -12.25
CA TYR A 110 2.28 8.87 -10.90
C TYR A 110 3.73 8.44 -10.81
N LYS A 111 4.14 7.46 -11.63
CA LYS A 111 5.55 7.05 -11.70
C LYS A 111 6.43 8.21 -12.15
N TYR A 112 6.06 8.90 -13.23
CA TYR A 112 6.86 10.02 -13.75
C TYR A 112 6.74 11.28 -12.90
N LEU A 113 5.60 11.52 -12.24
CA LEU A 113 5.46 12.58 -11.26
C LEU A 113 6.44 12.40 -10.10
N LEU A 114 6.57 11.18 -9.59
CA LEU A 114 7.55 10.87 -8.55
C LEU A 114 8.98 11.08 -9.05
N TYR A 115 9.29 10.60 -10.26
CA TYR A 115 10.63 10.78 -10.84
C TYR A 115 10.99 12.27 -10.94
N MET A 116 10.07 13.11 -11.41
CA MET A 116 10.26 14.55 -11.48
C MET A 116 10.53 15.14 -10.08
N ILE A 117 9.74 14.78 -9.07
CA ILE A 117 9.94 15.27 -7.69
C ILE A 117 11.30 14.83 -7.14
N THR A 118 11.68 13.57 -7.37
CA THR A 118 12.95 13.02 -6.88
C THR A 118 14.17 13.59 -7.59
N ASP A 119 14.02 13.94 -8.87
CA ASP A 119 15.08 14.57 -9.67
C ASP A 119 15.31 16.02 -9.24
N ILE A 120 14.23 16.77 -9.00
CA ILE A 120 14.31 18.11 -8.40
C ILE A 120 14.94 18.04 -7.00
N ALA A 121 14.52 17.09 -6.16
CA ALA A 121 15.12 16.90 -4.84
C ALA A 121 16.61 16.54 -4.92
N HIS A 122 17.00 15.72 -5.91
CA HIS A 122 18.39 15.38 -6.18
C HIS A 122 19.22 16.61 -6.55
N TYR A 123 18.69 17.48 -7.41
CA TYR A 123 19.34 18.73 -7.81
C TYR A 123 19.68 19.61 -6.60
N TYR A 124 18.76 19.76 -5.64
CA TYR A 124 18.98 20.62 -4.45
C TYR A 124 19.76 19.96 -3.32
N THR A 125 19.69 18.64 -3.17
CA THR A 125 20.28 17.94 -2.02
C THR A 125 21.57 17.19 -2.38
N THR A 126 21.88 17.02 -3.67
CA THR A 126 22.94 16.14 -4.24
C THR A 126 22.83 14.66 -3.85
N LYS A 127 21.83 14.28 -3.06
CA LYS A 127 21.50 12.90 -2.69
C LYS A 127 20.65 12.26 -3.77
N ASN A 128 20.97 11.03 -4.19
CA ASN A 128 20.19 10.32 -5.21
C ASN A 128 18.93 9.70 -4.59
N PHE A 129 17.79 10.38 -4.72
CA PHE A 129 16.51 9.89 -4.18
C PHE A 129 15.85 8.80 -5.02
N VAL A 130 16.16 8.75 -6.32
CA VAL A 130 15.71 7.67 -7.23
C VAL A 130 16.36 6.34 -6.83
N SER A 131 17.60 6.41 -6.35
CA SER A 131 18.40 5.30 -5.85
C SER A 131 18.68 5.45 -4.35
N TYR A 132 17.74 6.01 -3.56
CA TYR A 132 17.89 6.08 -2.12
C TYR A 132 17.80 4.66 -1.55
N GLY A 133 18.97 4.02 -1.53
CA GLY A 133 19.22 2.67 -1.08
C GLY A 133 18.55 1.60 -1.93
N LYS A 134 19.38 0.76 -2.57
CA LYS A 134 19.30 -0.65 -2.14
C LYS A 134 19.29 -0.58 -0.62
N ILE A 135 18.17 -0.90 0.03
CA ILE A 135 18.22 -1.34 1.43
C ILE A 135 19.06 -2.61 1.35
N THR A 136 20.38 -2.43 1.42
CA THR A 136 21.31 -3.54 1.40
C THR A 136 21.14 -4.11 2.79
N TYR A 137 20.54 -5.28 2.85
CA TYR A 137 20.33 -6.05 4.08
C TYR A 137 21.68 -6.61 4.59
N SER A 138 22.72 -5.77 4.65
CA SER A 138 24.09 -6.15 5.00
C SER A 138 24.31 -6.20 6.51
N ASP A 139 23.57 -5.40 7.30
CA ASP A 139 23.86 -5.20 8.73
C ASP A 139 22.77 -5.68 9.67
N VAL A 140 21.78 -6.39 9.12
CA VAL A 140 20.74 -7.10 9.89
C VAL A 140 21.44 -8.22 10.68
N PRO A 141 21.37 -8.26 12.03
CA PRO A 141 21.84 -9.40 12.80
C PRO A 141 21.09 -10.63 12.32
N ARG A 142 21.81 -11.48 11.58
CA ARG A 142 21.30 -12.74 11.06
C ARG A 142 21.14 -13.66 12.25
N GLY A 143 19.91 -13.77 12.74
CA GLY A 143 19.55 -14.81 13.69
C GLY A 143 19.55 -16.14 12.96
N ILE A 144 20.69 -16.84 12.93
CA ILE A 144 20.76 -18.18 12.37
C ILE A 144 20.24 -19.15 13.43
N VAL A 145 18.98 -19.57 13.30
CA VAL A 145 18.41 -20.63 14.13
C VAL A 145 18.22 -21.85 13.25
N GLY A 146 18.95 -22.93 13.54
CA GLY A 146 18.83 -24.20 12.81
C GLY A 146 19.29 -24.16 11.34
N GLY A 147 20.20 -23.24 10.96
CA GLY A 147 20.71 -23.10 9.59
C GLY A 147 19.85 -22.22 8.66
N VAL A 148 18.84 -21.55 9.22
CA VAL A 148 17.95 -20.62 8.50
C VAL A 148 18.22 -19.19 8.95
N ASP A 149 18.39 -18.28 8.01
CA ASP A 149 18.61 -16.86 8.27
C ASP A 149 17.27 -16.14 8.45
N PHE A 150 16.93 -15.80 9.69
CA PHE A 150 15.76 -14.98 10.00
C PHE A 150 16.08 -13.50 9.76
N SER A 151 15.80 -13.03 8.55
CA SER A 151 15.93 -11.61 8.20
C SER A 151 14.91 -10.76 8.97
N GLN A 152 15.33 -9.58 9.46
CA GLN A 152 14.40 -8.57 9.98
C GLN A 152 13.32 -8.20 8.96
N ALA A 153 13.60 -8.31 7.67
CA ALA A 153 12.62 -8.06 6.61
C ALA A 153 11.48 -9.07 6.65
N LEU A 154 11.74 -10.33 7.00
CA LEU A 154 10.70 -11.33 7.22
C LEU A 154 9.83 -10.95 8.42
N VAL A 155 10.44 -10.56 9.54
CA VAL A 155 9.71 -10.17 10.75
C VAL A 155 8.86 -8.91 10.48
N ALA A 156 9.43 -7.90 9.83
CA ALA A 156 8.74 -6.68 9.44
C ALA A 156 7.54 -6.99 8.52
N SER A 157 7.73 -7.83 7.50
CA SER A 157 6.65 -8.28 6.61
C SER A 157 5.57 -9.04 7.35
N LEU A 158 5.93 -9.91 8.29
CA LEU A 158 4.99 -10.72 9.05
C LEU A 158 4.12 -9.84 9.96
N VAL A 159 4.76 -8.91 10.68
CA VAL A 159 4.04 -7.97 11.55
C VAL A 159 3.12 -7.06 10.73
N ALA A 160 3.63 -6.46 9.65
CA ALA A 160 2.83 -5.61 8.77
C ALA A 160 1.64 -6.37 8.16
N ALA A 161 1.87 -7.58 7.63
CA ALA A 161 0.82 -8.43 7.08
C ALA A 161 -0.24 -8.79 8.13
N SER A 162 0.18 -9.18 9.33
CA SER A 162 -0.72 -9.50 10.44
C SER A 162 -1.58 -8.31 10.83
N ILE A 163 -0.97 -7.11 10.94
CA ILE A 163 -1.69 -5.87 11.23
C ILE A 163 -2.71 -5.58 10.12
N THR A 164 -2.34 -5.65 8.85
CA THR A 164 -3.25 -5.43 7.72
C THR A 164 -4.45 -6.38 7.75
N VAL A 165 -4.21 -7.68 7.99
CA VAL A 165 -5.27 -8.69 8.09
C VAL A 165 -6.20 -8.41 9.26
N VAL A 166 -5.65 -8.17 10.45
CA VAL A 166 -6.44 -7.92 11.66
C VAL A 166 -7.26 -6.65 11.52
N LEU A 167 -6.68 -5.57 11.00
CA LEU A 167 -7.39 -4.31 10.77
C LEU A 167 -8.53 -4.48 9.77
N LEU A 168 -8.29 -5.16 8.65
CA LEU A 168 -9.34 -5.44 7.66
C LEU A 168 -10.42 -6.36 8.23
N TYR A 169 -10.06 -7.39 8.99
CA TYR A 169 -11.01 -8.28 9.65
C TYR A 169 -11.91 -7.51 10.62
N ILE A 170 -11.33 -6.72 11.52
CA ILE A 170 -12.09 -5.90 12.48
C ILE A 170 -12.97 -4.91 11.71
N LEU A 171 -12.43 -4.20 10.72
CA LEU A 171 -13.19 -3.27 9.90
C LEU A 171 -14.40 -3.94 9.27
N LEU A 172 -14.21 -5.04 8.54
CA LEU A 172 -15.26 -5.69 7.76
C LEU A 172 -16.28 -6.42 8.64
N GLU A 173 -15.82 -7.16 9.65
CA GLU A 173 -16.69 -8.01 10.47
C GLU A 173 -17.26 -7.34 11.71
N LYS A 174 -16.55 -6.38 12.31
CA LYS A 174 -16.91 -5.83 13.62
C LYS A 174 -17.43 -4.39 13.58
N THR A 175 -17.31 -3.67 12.46
CA THR A 175 -17.75 -2.26 12.39
C THR A 175 -19.03 -2.05 11.57
N LYS A 176 -19.74 -0.94 11.84
CA LYS A 176 -20.90 -0.49 11.03
C LYS A 176 -20.48 -0.15 9.61
N ILE A 177 -19.30 0.45 9.45
CA ILE A 177 -18.70 0.78 8.15
C ILE A 177 -18.48 -0.50 7.34
N GLY A 178 -17.92 -1.55 7.93
CA GLY A 178 -17.70 -2.84 7.27
C GLY A 178 -18.98 -3.49 6.76
N ARG A 179 -20.08 -3.39 7.51
CA ARG A 179 -21.40 -3.84 7.04
C ARG A 179 -21.88 -3.05 5.83
N ALA A 180 -21.70 -1.73 5.83
CA ALA A 180 -22.05 -0.88 4.70
C ALA A 180 -21.18 -1.20 3.46
N ILE A 181 -19.87 -1.42 3.64
CA ILE A 181 -18.95 -1.83 2.57
C ILE A 181 -19.42 -3.16 1.95
N ARG A 182 -19.76 -4.16 2.77
CA ARG A 182 -20.27 -5.46 2.30
C ARG A 182 -21.60 -5.31 1.56
N ALA A 183 -22.55 -4.54 2.10
CA ALA A 183 -23.83 -4.26 1.45
C ALA A 183 -23.65 -3.62 0.06
N VAL A 184 -22.76 -2.62 -0.05
CA VAL A 184 -22.43 -1.96 -1.33
C VAL A 184 -21.71 -2.92 -2.28
N ALA A 185 -20.83 -3.80 -1.78
CA ALA A 185 -20.12 -4.77 -2.60
C ALA A 185 -21.03 -5.89 -3.15
N ASP A 186 -22.08 -6.25 -2.41
CA ASP A 186 -23.02 -7.31 -2.78
C ASP A 186 -24.09 -6.79 -3.73
N ASN A 187 -24.77 -5.69 -3.39
CA ASN A 187 -25.75 -5.04 -4.27
C ASN A 187 -25.78 -3.52 -4.05
N PRO A 188 -25.05 -2.74 -4.88
CA PRO A 188 -25.01 -1.28 -4.74
C PRO A 188 -26.38 -0.61 -4.80
N SER A 189 -27.28 -1.07 -5.68
CA SER A 189 -28.60 -0.47 -5.87
C SER A 189 -29.52 -0.71 -4.67
N LEU A 190 -29.52 -1.91 -4.12
CA LEU A 190 -30.29 -2.22 -2.91
C LEU A 190 -29.75 -1.48 -1.68
N ALA A 191 -28.41 -1.36 -1.58
CA ALA A 191 -27.77 -0.59 -0.52
C ALA A 191 -28.20 0.88 -0.54
N GLU A 192 -28.24 1.51 -1.72
CA GLU A 192 -28.70 2.89 -1.89
C GLU A 192 -30.17 3.08 -1.51
N ILE A 193 -31.06 2.17 -1.93
CA ILE A 193 -32.48 2.19 -1.53
C ILE A 193 -32.65 2.03 -0.02
N SER A 194 -31.74 1.28 0.62
CA SER A 194 -31.69 1.09 2.07
C SER A 194 -31.06 2.27 2.83
N GLY A 195 -30.77 3.39 2.15
CA GLY A 195 -30.23 4.61 2.74
C GLY A 195 -28.72 4.61 2.96
N ILE A 196 -27.98 3.64 2.39
CA ILE A 196 -26.52 3.61 2.49
C ILE A 196 -25.91 4.48 1.37
N PRO A 197 -25.19 5.57 1.69
CA PRO A 197 -24.64 6.46 0.67
C PRO A 197 -23.46 5.80 -0.06
N ARG A 198 -23.71 5.22 -1.24
CA ARG A 198 -22.71 4.48 -2.02
C ARG A 198 -21.42 5.26 -2.27
N SER A 199 -21.51 6.51 -2.74
CA SER A 199 -20.33 7.35 -3.06
C SER A 199 -19.42 7.51 -1.83
N LEU A 200 -20.00 7.79 -0.65
CA LEU A 200 -19.25 7.90 0.60
C LEU A 200 -18.57 6.58 0.98
N ILE A 201 -19.30 5.46 0.91
CA ILE A 201 -18.77 4.14 1.27
C ILE A 201 -17.66 3.71 0.31
N VAL A 202 -17.82 3.98 -0.98
CA VAL A 202 -16.78 3.72 -1.98
C VAL A 202 -15.55 4.56 -1.64
N ASN A 203 -15.66 5.89 -1.50
CA ASN A 203 -14.51 6.73 -1.17
C ASN A 203 -13.81 6.30 0.13
N LEU A 204 -14.57 5.97 1.16
CA LEU A 204 -14.01 5.49 2.42
C LEU A 204 -13.25 4.16 2.23
N THR A 205 -13.79 3.26 1.40
CA THR A 205 -13.10 2.02 1.03
C THR A 205 -11.79 2.33 0.31
N TRP A 206 -11.80 3.22 -0.68
CA TRP A 206 -10.61 3.63 -1.41
C TRP A 206 -9.56 4.28 -0.50
N PHE A 207 -9.99 5.15 0.41
CA PHE A 207 -9.12 5.80 1.40
C PHE A 207 -8.42 4.76 2.29
N ILE A 208 -9.19 3.83 2.87
CA ILE A 208 -8.66 2.78 3.73
C ILE A 208 -7.73 1.86 2.95
N CYS A 209 -8.12 1.45 1.74
CA CYS A 209 -7.31 0.55 0.93
C CYS A 209 -6.00 1.18 0.49
N GLY A 210 -6.02 2.44 0.04
CA GLY A 210 -4.80 3.18 -0.30
C GLY A 210 -3.91 3.37 0.92
N GLY A 211 -4.51 3.82 2.02
CA GLY A 211 -3.81 4.10 3.26
C GLY A 211 -3.14 2.88 3.88
N LEU A 212 -3.82 1.73 3.92
CA LEU A 212 -3.24 0.49 4.45
C LEU A 212 -1.99 0.06 3.69
N VAL A 213 -1.97 0.25 2.37
CA VAL A 213 -0.80 -0.08 1.54
C VAL A 213 0.35 0.88 1.78
N GLY A 214 0.09 2.20 1.72
CA GLY A 214 1.14 3.20 1.94
C GLY A 214 1.68 3.18 3.36
N GLY A 215 0.80 3.15 4.35
CA GLY A 215 1.16 3.08 5.77
C GLY A 215 1.88 1.79 6.12
N GLY A 216 1.39 0.64 5.62
CA GLY A 216 2.04 -0.66 5.80
C GLY A 216 3.44 -0.68 5.21
N ARG A 217 3.63 -0.14 4.00
CA ARG A 217 4.96 -0.06 3.38
C ARG A 217 5.91 0.88 4.14
N SER A 218 5.43 2.05 4.55
CA SER A 218 6.19 3.02 5.36
C SER A 218 6.68 2.40 6.67
N TYR A 219 5.81 1.68 7.38
CA TYR A 219 6.16 0.94 8.61
C TYR A 219 7.32 -0.03 8.38
N MET A 220 7.25 -0.82 7.31
CA MET A 220 8.28 -1.83 7.01
C MET A 220 9.64 -1.20 6.71
N ASP A 221 9.66 -0.13 5.94
CA ASP A 221 10.92 0.55 5.58
C ASP A 221 11.58 1.21 6.81
N LEU A 222 10.78 1.79 7.71
CA LEU A 222 11.31 2.39 8.94
C LEU A 222 11.83 1.35 9.93
N LEU A 223 11.15 0.21 10.05
CA LEU A 223 11.59 -0.86 10.96
C LEU A 223 12.93 -1.44 10.51
N LEU A 224 13.08 -1.62 9.19
CA LEU A 224 14.35 -2.03 8.57
C LEU A 224 15.46 -0.98 8.72
N TRP A 225 15.10 0.31 8.70
CA TRP A 225 16.08 1.37 8.86
C TRP A 225 16.55 1.53 10.31
N SER A 226 15.64 1.42 11.28
CA SER A 226 15.95 1.61 12.70
C SER A 226 17.00 0.64 13.26
N HIS A 227 17.30 -0.43 12.55
CA HIS A 227 18.30 -1.43 12.96
C HIS A 227 19.64 -1.29 12.22
N ASN A 228 19.79 -0.26 11.37
CA ASN A 228 21.01 0.06 10.63
C ASN A 228 21.64 1.41 11.04
N ALA A 229 21.14 2.07 12.11
CA ALA A 229 21.60 3.37 12.60
C ALA A 229 22.16 3.28 14.02
#